data_AF-A0A8H3D9W1-F1
#
_entry.id   AF-A0A8H3D9W1-F1
#
_cell.length_a   1.000
_cell.length_b   1.000
_cell.length_c   1.000
_cell.angle_alpha   90.00
_cell.angle_beta   90.00
_cell.angle_gamma   90.00
#
_symmetry.space_group_name_H-M   'P 1'
#
loop_
_entity.id
_entity.type
_entity.pdbx_description
1 polymer ?
#
loop_
_entity_poly.entity_id
_entity_poly.type
_entity_poly.pdbx_seq_one_letter_code
_entity_poly.pdbx_strand_id
1 'polypeptide(L)'
;MDVNHQKDIWAKFTAIRDAEGRMDICIAAAGIGEGCPCLTYEANDFQRIMDVNTNGVFYTAQGAGQQMTRFGTAGSIVLIASMAGSVSLRGHHAIAYESSKAAVLQMARSMAWSSVVRKSA
;
A
#
# COMPACT_ATOMS: atom_id res chain seq x y z
N MET A 1 4.93 -11.60 -6.74
CA MET A 1 4.27 -10.65 -7.67
C MET A 1 4.90 -9.31 -7.39
N ASP A 2 5.35 -8.61 -8.44
CA ASP A 2 5.90 -7.27 -8.26
C ASP A 2 4.75 -6.27 -8.07
N VAL A 3 4.80 -5.53 -6.98
CA VAL A 3 3.75 -4.57 -6.61
C VAL A 3 3.82 -3.27 -7.41
N ASN A 4 4.89 -3.05 -8.17
CA ASN A 4 4.99 -1.89 -9.06
C ASN A 4 4.14 -2.04 -10.33
N HIS A 5 3.66 -3.26 -10.64
CA HIS A 5 2.86 -3.55 -11.82
C HIS A 5 1.36 -3.66 -11.49
N GLN A 6 0.69 -2.51 -11.37
CA GLN A 6 -0.72 -2.42 -10.94
C GLN A 6 -1.66 -3.41 -11.64
N LYS A 7 -1.61 -3.51 -12.97
CA LYS A 7 -2.53 -4.36 -13.74
C LYS A 7 -2.33 -5.85 -13.46
N ASP A 8 -1.09 -6.27 -13.22
CA ASP A 8 -0.78 -7.66 -12.91
C ASP A 8 -1.35 -8.06 -11.55
N ILE A 9 -1.30 -7.14 -10.57
CA ILE A 9 -1.91 -7.34 -9.26
C ILE A 9 -3.42 -7.56 -9.39
N TRP A 10 -4.08 -6.70 -10.16
CA TRP A 10 -5.53 -6.77 -10.32
C TRP A 10 -5.96 -8.01 -11.08
N ALA A 11 -5.22 -8.40 -12.12
CA ALA A 11 -5.47 -9.63 -12.85
C ALA A 11 -5.37 -10.85 -11.93
N LYS A 12 -4.34 -10.91 -11.08
CA LYS A 12 -4.18 -11.99 -10.10
C LYS A 12 -5.28 -12.00 -9.05
N PHE A 13 -5.67 -10.84 -8.54
CA PHE A 13 -6.75 -10.75 -7.55
C PHE A 13 -8.10 -11.15 -8.14
N THR A 14 -8.35 -10.79 -9.40
CA THR A 14 -9.52 -11.25 -10.16
C THR A 14 -9.51 -12.77 -10.28
N ALA A 15 -8.40 -13.36 -10.71
CA ALA A 15 -8.29 -14.81 -10.86
C ALA A 15 -8.48 -15.57 -9.53
N ILE A 16 -7.86 -15.10 -8.44
CA ILE A 16 -8.03 -15.69 -7.10
C ILE A 16 -9.50 -15.58 -6.69
N ARG A 17 -10.10 -14.40 -6.87
CA ARG A 17 -11.47 -14.16 -6.44
C ARG A 17 -12.49 -14.99 -7.24
N ASP A 18 -12.27 -15.15 -8.54
CA ASP A 18 -13.12 -15.97 -9.40
C ASP A 18 -13.01 -17.46 -9.03
N ALA A 19 -11.83 -17.93 -8.60
CA ALA A 19 -11.61 -19.32 -8.18
C ALA A 19 -12.16 -19.61 -6.78
N GLU A 20 -11.91 -18.74 -5.81
CA GLU A 20 -12.24 -18.96 -4.40
C GLU A 20 -13.64 -18.46 -4.02
N GLY A 21 -14.26 -17.62 -4.85
CA GLY A 21 -15.57 -17.00 -4.59
C GLY A 21 -15.56 -15.99 -3.44
N ARG A 22 -14.47 -15.87 -2.67
CA ARG A 22 -14.30 -14.98 -1.50
C ARG A 22 -12.91 -14.34 -1.40
N MET A 23 -12.84 -13.19 -0.73
CA MET A 23 -11.64 -12.40 -0.41
C MET A 23 -12.02 -11.49 0.76
N ASP A 24 -11.70 -11.93 1.97
CA ASP A 24 -12.12 -11.29 3.21
C ASP A 24 -11.06 -10.35 3.77
N ILE A 25 -9.79 -10.69 3.55
CA ILE A 25 -8.66 -9.98 4.13
C ILE A 25 -7.62 -9.77 3.04
N CYS A 26 -7.12 -8.53 2.95
CA CYS A 26 -5.92 -8.21 2.18
C CYS A 26 -4.93 -7.48 3.07
N ILE A 27 -3.67 -7.92 3.07
CA ILE A 27 -2.58 -7.25 3.78
C ILE A 27 -1.63 -6.67 2.74
N ALA A 28 -1.64 -5.36 2.57
CA ALA A 28 -0.71 -4.64 1.70
C ALA A 28 0.60 -4.38 2.49
N ALA A 29 1.50 -5.37 2.44
CA ALA A 29 2.70 -5.42 3.29
C ALA A 29 4.03 -5.13 2.57
N ALA A 30 4.03 -5.01 1.25
CA ALA A 30 5.27 -4.81 0.49
C ALA A 30 6.01 -3.54 0.95
N GLY A 31 7.32 -3.67 1.11
CA GLY A 31 8.16 -2.57 1.55
C GLY A 31 9.65 -2.88 1.40
N ILE A 32 10.40 -1.86 1.02
CA ILE A 32 11.86 -1.82 0.97
C ILE A 32 12.36 -0.62 1.76
N GLY A 33 13.60 -0.68 2.22
CA GLY A 33 14.26 0.43 2.91
C GLY A 33 15.71 0.52 2.50
N GLU A 34 16.22 1.74 2.41
CA GLU A 34 17.62 2.02 2.15
C GLU A 34 18.04 3.28 2.90
N GLY A 35 19.24 3.23 3.46
CA GLY A 35 19.85 4.34 4.17
C GLY A 35 20.72 5.16 3.23
N CYS A 36 20.36 6.40 2.95
CA CYS A 36 21.19 7.32 2.17
C CYS A 36 21.13 8.75 2.73
N PRO A 37 22.27 9.44 2.94
CA PRO A 37 22.27 10.81 3.45
C PRO A 37 21.40 11.73 2.59
N CYS A 38 20.59 12.57 3.24
CA CYS A 38 19.58 13.41 2.58
C CYS A 38 20.15 14.27 1.43
N LEU A 39 21.36 14.82 1.61
CA LEU A 39 21.98 15.72 0.64
C LEU A 39 22.57 15.02 -0.58
N THR A 40 22.74 13.70 -0.53
CA THR A 40 23.30 12.88 -1.61
C THR A 40 22.31 11.81 -2.07
N TYR A 41 21.03 11.99 -1.76
CA TYR A 41 19.99 11.02 -2.07
C TYR A 41 19.62 11.13 -3.54
N GLU A 42 19.97 10.12 -4.33
CA GLU A 42 19.68 10.10 -5.76
C GLU A 42 18.17 9.92 -6.02
N ALA A 43 17.67 10.61 -7.03
CA ALA A 43 16.24 10.63 -7.36
C ALA A 43 15.70 9.22 -7.64
N ASN A 44 16.49 8.37 -8.31
CA ASN A 44 16.10 7.00 -8.64
C ASN A 44 15.91 6.13 -7.40
N ASP A 45 16.76 6.30 -6.38
CA ASP A 45 16.64 5.53 -5.13
C ASP A 45 15.42 5.96 -4.34
N PHE A 46 15.15 7.27 -4.30
CA PHE A 46 13.96 7.81 -3.66
C PHE A 46 12.69 7.31 -4.35
N GLN A 47 12.66 7.40 -5.69
CA GLN A 47 11.55 6.96 -6.51
C GLN A 47 11.28 5.46 -6.31
N ARG A 48 12.32 4.63 -6.34
CA ARG A 48 12.21 3.19 -6.12
C ARG A 48 11.53 2.84 -4.80
N ILE A 49 11.88 3.53 -3.72
CA ILE A 49 11.24 3.32 -2.40
C ILE A 49 9.79 3.77 -2.42
N MET A 50 9.48 4.93 -3.00
CA MET A 50 8.11 5.41 -3.10
C MET A 50 7.23 4.47 -3.95
N ASP A 51 7.78 3.95 -5.05
CA ASP A 51 7.07 3.02 -5.92
C ASP A 51 6.66 1.75 -5.18
N VAL A 52 7.58 1.12 -4.44
CA VAL A 52 7.24 -0.11 -3.72
C VAL A 52 6.38 0.18 -2.49
N ASN A 53 6.80 1.15 -1.66
CA ASN A 53 6.23 1.35 -0.33
C ASN A 53 4.92 2.14 -0.33
N THR A 54 4.68 2.95 -1.36
CA THR A 54 3.49 3.78 -1.47
C THR A 54 2.64 3.33 -2.63
N ASN A 55 3.15 3.34 -3.86
CA ASN A 55 2.36 2.97 -5.04
C ASN A 55 1.94 1.49 -4.98
N GLY A 56 2.86 0.59 -4.67
CA GLY A 56 2.58 -0.84 -4.55
C GLY A 56 1.56 -1.17 -3.45
N VAL A 57 1.63 -0.47 -2.31
CA VAL A 57 0.63 -0.59 -1.23
C VAL A 57 -0.74 -0.13 -1.72
N PHE A 58 -0.81 1.02 -2.40
CA PHE A 58 -2.05 1.54 -2.96
C PHE A 58 -2.65 0.59 -4.00
N TYR A 59 -1.86 0.11 -4.96
CA TYR A 59 -2.33 -0.78 -6.03
C TYR A 59 -2.89 -2.09 -5.47
N THR A 60 -2.23 -2.63 -4.45
CA THR A 60 -2.67 -3.84 -3.73
C THR A 60 -3.99 -3.59 -3.02
N ALA A 61 -4.08 -2.51 -2.24
CA ALA A 61 -5.30 -2.15 -1.52
C ALA A 61 -6.48 -1.87 -2.48
N GLN A 62 -6.21 -1.15 -3.56
CA GLN A 62 -7.19 -0.83 -4.60
C GLN A 62 -7.72 -2.10 -5.28
N GLY A 63 -6.83 -3.03 -5.66
CA GLY A 63 -7.23 -4.30 -6.26
C GLY A 63 -8.12 -5.12 -5.33
N ALA A 64 -7.78 -5.20 -4.02
CA ALA A 64 -8.59 -5.91 -3.05
C ALA A 64 -9.97 -5.27 -2.88
N GLY A 65 -10.01 -3.94 -2.74
CA GLY A 65 -11.26 -3.18 -2.64
C GLY A 65 -12.18 -3.41 -3.84
N GLN A 66 -11.63 -3.40 -5.06
CA GLN A 66 -12.39 -3.71 -6.28
C GLN A 66 -13.05 -5.10 -6.20
N GLN A 67 -12.32 -6.13 -5.76
CA GLN A 67 -12.88 -7.48 -5.67
C GLN A 67 -13.90 -7.63 -4.53
N MET A 68 -13.66 -6.99 -3.38
CA MET A 68 -14.61 -6.95 -2.27
C MET A 68 -15.94 -6.30 -2.70
N THR A 69 -15.86 -5.17 -3.41
CA THR A 69 -17.04 -4.49 -3.98
C THR A 69 -17.73 -5.33 -5.04
N ARG A 70 -16.98 -5.89 -6.01
CA ARG A 70 -17.52 -6.69 -7.13
C ARG A 70 -18.42 -7.84 -6.66
N PHE A 71 -18.06 -8.51 -5.57
CA PHE A 71 -18.81 -9.65 -5.02
C PHE A 71 -19.64 -9.30 -3.77
N GLY A 72 -19.79 -8.01 -3.44
CA GLY A 72 -20.56 -7.55 -2.29
C GLY A 72 -20.09 -8.13 -0.95
N THR A 73 -18.81 -8.50 -0.85
CA THR A 73 -18.23 -9.16 0.33
C THR A 73 -17.66 -8.14 1.29
N ALA A 74 -18.12 -8.18 2.53
CA ALA A 74 -17.49 -7.42 3.60
C ALA A 74 -16.08 -7.97 3.85
N GLY A 75 -15.12 -7.08 4.02
CA GLY A 75 -13.73 -7.45 4.22
C GLY A 75 -12.93 -6.35 4.89
N SER A 76 -11.66 -6.63 5.12
CA SER A 76 -10.71 -5.70 5.73
C SER A 76 -9.43 -5.62 4.90
N ILE A 77 -8.98 -4.40 4.66
CA ILE A 77 -7.71 -4.12 4.00
C ILE A 77 -6.77 -3.50 5.03
N VAL A 78 -5.64 -4.17 5.27
CA VAL A 78 -4.64 -3.75 6.26
C VAL A 78 -3.42 -3.22 5.51
N LEU A 79 -3.05 -1.97 5.75
CA LEU A 79 -1.87 -1.35 5.16
C LEU A 79 -0.73 -1.34 6.17
N ILE A 80 0.43 -1.90 5.81
CA ILE A 80 1.60 -1.95 6.70
C ILE A 80 2.42 -0.67 6.56
N ALA A 81 2.20 0.26 7.48
CA ALA A 81 2.98 1.48 7.65
C ALA A 81 4.24 1.22 8.52
N SER A 82 4.68 2.23 9.26
CA SER A 82 5.76 2.13 10.26
C SER A 82 5.60 3.24 11.30
N MET A 83 6.14 3.03 12.51
CA MET A 83 6.37 4.12 13.47
C MET A 83 7.18 5.27 12.83
N ALA A 84 8.11 4.92 11.93
CA ALA A 84 8.92 5.86 11.15
C ALA A 84 8.09 6.76 10.20
N GLY A 85 6.81 6.45 9.99
CA GLY A 85 5.88 7.33 9.27
C GLY A 85 5.31 8.45 10.14
N SER A 86 5.47 8.37 11.46
CA SER A 86 4.97 9.36 12.43
C SER A 86 6.08 10.15 13.11
N VAL A 87 7.30 9.62 13.14
CA VAL A 87 8.47 10.23 13.76
C VAL A 87 9.71 9.97 12.91
N SER A 88 10.65 10.92 12.93
CA SER A 88 11.95 10.71 12.30
C SER A 88 12.90 9.92 13.20
N LEU A 89 13.61 8.97 12.60
CA LEU A 89 14.56 8.09 13.27
C LEU A 89 15.93 8.80 13.35
N ARG A 90 16.20 9.46 14.48
CA ARG A 90 17.49 10.14 14.70
C ARG A 90 18.66 9.17 14.48
N GLY A 91 19.66 9.61 13.73
CA GLY A 91 20.84 8.79 13.40
C GLY A 91 20.64 7.81 12.24
N HIS A 92 19.43 7.74 11.67
CA HIS A 92 19.16 6.92 10.48
C HIS A 92 18.94 7.81 9.25
N HIS A 93 19.53 7.39 8.13
CA HIS A 93 19.44 8.09 6.85
C HIS A 93 18.24 7.60 6.02
N ALA A 94 17.03 7.66 6.58
CA ALA A 94 15.87 6.92 6.06
C ALA A 94 14.77 7.81 5.43
N ILE A 95 15.13 9.00 4.89
CA ILE A 95 14.16 10.02 4.47
C ILE A 95 13.07 9.49 3.51
N ALA A 96 13.44 8.71 2.49
CA ALA A 96 12.49 8.12 1.55
C ALA A 96 11.58 7.08 2.22
N TYR A 97 12.15 6.25 3.11
CA TYR A 97 11.39 5.25 3.85
C TYR A 97 10.38 5.91 4.80
N GLU A 98 10.82 6.88 5.61
CA GLU A 98 9.97 7.65 6.53
C GLU A 98 8.83 8.34 5.77
N SER A 99 9.16 9.05 4.69
CA SER A 99 8.18 9.72 3.83
C SER A 99 7.16 8.75 3.24
N SER A 100 7.63 7.60 2.72
CA SER A 100 6.76 6.59 2.13
C SER A 100 5.80 5.98 3.16
N LYS A 101 6.25 5.75 4.40
CA LYS A 101 5.42 5.19 5.47
C LYS A 101 4.48 6.22 6.07
N ALA A 102 4.84 7.49 6.08
CA ALA A 102 3.92 8.60 6.39
C ALA A 102 2.79 8.67 5.35
N ALA A 103 3.12 8.52 4.06
CA ALA A 103 2.12 8.47 3.00
C ALA A 103 1.13 7.30 3.20
N VAL A 104 1.59 6.11 3.59
CA VAL A 104 0.72 4.96 3.89
C VAL A 104 -0.22 5.24 5.07
N LEU A 105 0.24 5.94 6.12
CA LEU A 105 -0.63 6.32 7.25
C LEU A 105 -1.77 7.24 6.80
N GLN A 106 -1.47 8.24 5.98
CA GLN A 106 -2.50 9.15 5.47
C GLN A 106 -3.40 8.45 4.44
N MET A 107 -2.85 7.56 3.63
CA MET A 107 -3.59 6.72 2.69
C MET A 107 -4.65 5.88 3.41
N ALA A 108 -4.31 5.25 4.54
CA ALA A 108 -5.28 4.48 5.32
C ALA A 108 -6.50 5.32 5.74
N ARG A 109 -6.26 6.54 6.24
CA ARG A 109 -7.34 7.47 6.64
C ARG A 109 -8.17 7.90 5.44
N SER A 110 -7.52 8.24 4.34
CA SER A 110 -8.17 8.68 3.12
C SER A 110 -9.05 7.58 2.53
N MET A 111 -8.53 6.36 2.41
CA MET A 111 -9.26 5.20 1.88
C MET A 111 -10.44 4.79 2.76
N ALA A 112 -10.32 4.93 4.08
CA ALA A 112 -11.43 4.68 4.99
C ALA A 112 -12.60 5.66 4.76
N TRP A 113 -12.32 6.90 4.36
CA TRP A 113 -13.34 7.91 4.06
C TRP A 113 -13.88 7.81 2.62
N SER A 114 -13.01 7.49 1.65
CA SER A 114 -13.29 7.54 0.22
C SER A 114 -14.00 6.30 -0.34
N SER A 115 -15.01 5.78 0.38
CA SER A 115 -16.01 4.83 -0.16
C SER A 115 -15.63 3.34 -0.24
N VAL A 116 -14.49 2.87 0.27
CA VAL A 116 -14.18 1.43 0.26
C VAL A 116 -15.00 0.63 1.29
N VAL A 117 -15.64 1.30 2.28
CA VAL A 117 -16.28 0.60 3.43
C VAL A 117 -17.70 1.07 3.78
N ARG A 118 -18.23 2.15 3.22
CA ARG A 118 -19.62 2.56 3.51
C ARG A 118 -20.62 1.85 2.61
N LYS A 119 -21.18 0.72 3.07
CA LYS A 119 -22.57 0.40 2.75
C LYS A 119 -23.44 1.49 3.38
N SER A 120 -24.29 2.08 2.56
CA SER A 120 -25.37 2.98 2.95
C SER A 120 -26.08 2.44 4.19
N ALA A 121 -26.17 3.26 5.23
CA ALA A 121 -27.19 3.10 6.26
C ALA A 121 -28.55 3.55 5.69
#